data_AF-A0A7Y6ZHM3-F1
#
_entry.id   AF-A0A7Y6ZHM3-F1
#
_cell.length_a   1.000
_cell.length_b   1.000
_cell.length_c   1.000
_cell.angle_alpha   90.00
_cell.angle_beta   90.00
_cell.angle_gamma   90.00
#
_symmetry.space_group_name_H-M   'P 1'
#
loop_
_entity.id
_entity.type
_entity.pdbx_description
1 polymer ?
#
loop_
_entity_poly.entity_id
_entity_poly.type
_entity_poly.pdbx_seq_one_letter_code
_entity_poly.pdbx_strand_id
1 'polypeptide(L)'
;MNKKRIAISFPSPFDLVLILSGIVLIAAILALRSQGNSTGESIQMTLLFWKDGFFSLLEFTLQMMMILVFGYALAIAKPIHHFLKKIAQLPQNNLQAVLFTGLLTMVAGLLNWGFGLIVGALLARFVHLAMEEKNISSNAPLLASAGYLGMAVWHGGLSGSATLKVAEPNHFLAKNIGQISVDQTIFSIGNLGMTLGLALVFCVVLVL
;
A
#
# COMPACT_ATOMS: atom_id res chain seq x y z
N MET A 1 19.63 27.39 -21.76
CA MET A 1 18.97 26.30 -22.52
C MET A 1 17.69 25.89 -21.80
N ASN A 2 16.55 26.34 -22.30
CA ASN A 2 15.24 26.08 -21.72
C ASN A 2 14.77 24.69 -22.18
N LYS A 3 15.09 23.63 -21.42
CA LYS A 3 14.57 22.28 -21.68
C LYS A 3 13.07 22.31 -21.40
N LYS A 4 12.25 22.59 -22.42
CA LYS A 4 10.82 22.26 -22.39
C LYS A 4 10.73 20.76 -22.12
N ARG A 5 10.49 20.38 -20.87
CA ARG A 5 10.13 19.01 -20.52
C ARG A 5 8.88 18.71 -21.33
N ILE A 6 8.96 17.75 -22.24
CA ILE A 6 7.78 17.17 -22.86
C ILE A 6 6.99 16.58 -21.70
N ALA A 7 5.95 17.28 -21.26
CA ALA A 7 5.04 16.78 -20.25
C ALA A 7 4.26 15.65 -20.91
N ILE A 8 4.75 14.42 -20.74
CA ILE A 8 3.95 13.23 -21.03
C ILE A 8 2.78 13.30 -20.05
N SER A 9 1.62 13.73 -20.53
CA SER A 9 0.40 13.77 -19.73
C SER A 9 -0.05 12.33 -19.51
N PHE A 10 0.33 11.75 -18.38
CA PHE A 10 -0.21 10.47 -17.96
C PHE A 10 -1.70 10.64 -17.61
N PRO A 11 -2.58 9.73 -18.05
CA PRO A 11 -3.98 9.75 -17.65
C PRO A 11 -4.08 9.71 -16.12
N SER A 12 -5.02 10.48 -15.56
CA SER A 12 -5.30 10.42 -14.13
C SER A 12 -5.79 9.01 -13.74
N PRO A 13 -5.71 8.63 -12.46
CA PRO A 13 -6.28 7.36 -11.99
C PRO A 13 -7.74 7.17 -12.40
N PHE A 14 -8.52 8.26 -12.42
CA PHE A 14 -9.91 8.22 -12.88
C PHE A 14 -10.03 7.98 -14.39
N ASP A 15 -9.19 8.64 -15.19
CA ASP A 15 -9.14 8.42 -16.64
C ASP A 15 -8.79 6.96 -16.96
N LEU A 16 -7.81 6.40 -16.24
CA LEU A 16 -7.43 4.99 -16.36
C LEU A 16 -8.61 4.06 -16.04
N VAL A 17 -9.37 4.34 -14.98
CA VAL A 17 -10.56 3.54 -14.62
C VAL A 17 -11.61 3.60 -15.73
N LEU A 18 -11.89 4.78 -16.31
CA LEU A 18 -12.86 4.92 -17.39
C LEU A 18 -12.42 4.18 -18.66
N ILE A 19 -11.14 4.34 -19.05
CA ILE A 19 -10.57 3.67 -20.22
C ILE A 19 -10.62 2.16 -20.05
N LEU A 20 -10.13 1.64 -18.92
CA LEU A 20 -10.14 0.20 -18.64
C LEU A 20 -11.56 -0.35 -18.55
N SER A 21 -12.50 0.38 -17.94
CA SER A 21 -13.91 -0.02 -17.91
C SER A 21 -14.48 -0.13 -19.32
N GLY A 22 -14.23 0.86 -20.19
CA GLY A 22 -14.65 0.81 -21.58
C GLY A 22 -14.06 -0.39 -22.33
N ILE A 23 -12.76 -0.64 -22.17
CA ILE A 23 -12.08 -1.80 -22.78
C ILE A 23 -12.71 -3.11 -22.32
N VAL A 24 -12.94 -3.27 -21.02
CA VAL A 24 -13.53 -4.49 -20.44
C VAL A 24 -14.97 -4.69 -20.90
N LEU A 25 -15.78 -3.62 -20.97
CA LEU A 25 -17.16 -3.70 -21.48
C LEU A 25 -17.20 -4.14 -22.95
N ILE A 26 -16.34 -3.56 -23.80
CA ILE A 26 -16.25 -3.95 -25.22
C ILE A 26 -15.79 -5.41 -25.34
N ALA A 27 -14.76 -5.79 -24.60
CA ALA A 27 -14.23 -7.16 -24.60
C ALA A 27 -15.30 -8.18 -24.15
N ALA A 28 -16.07 -7.86 -23.10
CA ALA A 28 -17.15 -8.71 -22.61
C ALA A 28 -18.26 -8.88 -23.66
N ILE A 29 -18.69 -7.78 -24.32
CA ILE A 29 -19.68 -7.85 -25.39
C ILE A 29 -19.17 -8.72 -26.54
N LEU A 30 -17.92 -8.53 -26.99
CA LEU A 30 -17.34 -9.34 -28.07
C LEU A 30 -17.24 -10.82 -27.70
N ALA A 31 -16.87 -11.12 -26.45
CA ALA A 31 -16.77 -12.49 -25.93
C ALA A 31 -18.14 -13.18 -25.78
N LEU A 32 -19.19 -12.44 -25.45
CA LEU A 32 -20.56 -12.98 -25.39
C LEU A 32 -21.13 -13.20 -26.81
N ARG A 33 -20.82 -12.30 -27.75
CA ARG A 33 -21.21 -12.45 -29.15
C ARG A 33 -20.54 -13.65 -29.81
N SER A 34 -19.27 -13.94 -29.51
CA SER A 34 -18.59 -15.13 -30.04
C SER A 34 -19.19 -16.45 -29.54
N GLN A 35 -19.93 -16.42 -28.43
CA GLN A 35 -20.68 -17.56 -27.89
C GLN A 35 -22.09 -17.70 -28.50
N GLY A 36 -22.46 -16.87 -29.47
CA GLY A 36 -23.73 -16.96 -30.20
C GLY A 36 -24.86 -16.06 -29.69
N ASN A 37 -24.61 -15.21 -28.68
CA ASN A 37 -25.60 -14.24 -28.19
C ASN A 37 -25.82 -13.11 -29.20
N SER A 38 -27.04 -12.58 -29.26
CA SER A 38 -27.31 -11.36 -30.04
C SER A 38 -26.59 -10.14 -29.44
N THR A 39 -26.44 -9.07 -30.22
CA THR A 39 -25.82 -7.83 -29.73
C THR A 39 -26.57 -7.23 -28.55
N GLY A 40 -27.92 -7.27 -28.58
CA GLY A 40 -28.76 -6.75 -27.50
C GLY A 40 -28.58 -7.54 -26.20
N GLU A 41 -28.64 -8.87 -26.28
CA GLU A 41 -28.43 -9.76 -25.12
C GLU A 41 -27.02 -9.60 -24.53
N SER A 42 -26.01 -9.49 -25.40
CA SER A 42 -24.61 -9.31 -24.97
C SER A 42 -24.40 -8.01 -24.19
N ILE A 43 -25.02 -6.91 -24.65
CA ILE A 43 -24.98 -5.62 -23.94
C ILE A 43 -25.69 -5.73 -22.60
N GLN A 44 -26.92 -6.28 -22.59
CA GLN A 44 -27.70 -6.41 -21.38
C GLN A 44 -26.98 -7.26 -20.31
N MET A 45 -26.45 -8.42 -20.69
CA MET A 45 -25.70 -9.29 -19.79
C MET A 45 -24.42 -8.62 -19.28
N THR A 46 -23.70 -7.92 -20.15
CA THR A 46 -22.48 -7.19 -19.74
C THR A 46 -22.80 -6.11 -18.69
N LEU A 47 -23.89 -5.37 -18.87
CA LEU A 47 -24.33 -4.37 -17.88
C LEU A 47 -24.77 -5.01 -16.56
N LEU A 48 -25.41 -6.18 -16.61
CA LEU A 48 -25.76 -6.95 -15.41
C LEU A 48 -24.51 -7.42 -14.67
N PHE A 49 -23.52 -7.97 -15.36
CA PHE A 49 -22.24 -8.36 -14.77
C PHE A 49 -21.53 -7.18 -14.12
N TRP A 50 -21.52 -6.02 -14.77
CA TRP A 50 -20.93 -4.81 -14.21
C TRP A 50 -21.67 -4.36 -12.95
N LYS A 51 -23.01 -4.33 -12.98
CA LYS A 51 -23.85 -3.99 -11.83
C LYS A 51 -23.56 -4.92 -10.66
N ASP A 52 -23.66 -6.23 -10.88
CA ASP A 52 -23.52 -7.23 -9.82
C ASP A 52 -22.08 -7.22 -9.25
N GLY A 53 -21.08 -7.11 -10.12
CA GLY A 53 -19.69 -6.99 -9.72
C GLY A 53 -19.41 -5.75 -8.87
N PHE A 54 -19.90 -4.57 -9.29
CA PHE A 54 -19.71 -3.31 -8.57
C PHE A 54 -20.25 -3.38 -7.14
N PHE A 55 -21.48 -3.86 -6.96
CA PHE A 55 -22.09 -3.95 -5.63
C PHE A 55 -21.51 -5.08 -4.77
N SER A 56 -20.98 -6.15 -5.37
CA SER A 56 -20.34 -7.25 -4.63
C SER A 56 -19.09 -6.84 -3.86
N LEU A 57 -18.41 -5.76 -4.29
CA LEU A 57 -17.17 -5.27 -3.69
C LEU A 57 -17.37 -4.02 -2.83
N LEU A 58 -18.61 -3.57 -2.64
CA LEU A 58 -18.89 -2.31 -1.94
C LEU A 58 -18.43 -2.35 -0.48
N GLU A 59 -18.71 -3.44 0.24
CA GLU A 59 -18.28 -3.60 1.62
C GLU A 59 -16.76 -3.57 1.75
N PHE A 60 -16.05 -4.34 0.92
CA PHE A 60 -14.59 -4.34 0.87
C PHE A 60 -14.03 -2.95 0.53
N THR A 61 -14.63 -2.27 -0.45
CA THR A 61 -14.21 -0.93 -0.88
C THR A 61 -14.37 0.08 0.26
N LEU A 62 -15.51 0.06 0.96
CA LEU A 62 -15.76 0.90 2.13
C LEU A 62 -14.76 0.60 3.25
N GLN A 63 -14.49 -0.67 3.55
CA GLN A 63 -13.47 -1.04 4.53
C GLN A 63 -12.10 -0.43 4.18
N MET A 64 -11.66 -0.56 2.93
CA MET A 64 -10.38 0.01 2.47
C MET A 64 -10.36 1.55 2.49
N MET A 65 -11.46 2.21 2.10
CA MET A 65 -11.60 3.66 2.20
C MET A 65 -11.50 4.13 3.66
N MET A 66 -12.18 3.43 4.58
CA MET A 66 -12.15 3.77 6.01
C MET A 66 -10.75 3.57 6.60
N ILE A 67 -10.00 2.54 6.20
CA ILE A 67 -8.60 2.35 6.62
C ILE A 67 -7.75 3.57 6.23
N LEU A 68 -7.89 4.06 5.00
CA LEU A 68 -7.14 5.24 4.53
C LEU A 68 -7.59 6.52 5.25
N VAL A 69 -8.90 6.75 5.38
CA VAL A 69 -9.45 7.93 6.05
C VAL A 69 -9.06 7.96 7.52
N PHE A 70 -9.21 6.84 8.24
CA PHE A 70 -8.82 6.77 9.65
C PHE A 70 -7.32 6.79 9.84
N GLY A 71 -6.55 6.15 8.95
CA GLY A 71 -5.11 6.27 8.94
C GLY A 71 -4.71 7.74 8.82
N TYR A 72 -5.30 8.48 7.88
CA TYR A 72 -5.00 9.90 7.66
C TYR A 72 -5.43 10.75 8.86
N ALA A 73 -6.62 10.50 9.41
CA ALA A 73 -7.11 11.16 10.62
C ALA A 73 -6.16 10.93 11.81
N LEU A 74 -5.64 9.71 11.97
CA LEU A 74 -4.66 9.37 13.00
C LEU A 74 -3.32 10.10 12.77
N ALA A 75 -2.88 10.24 11.52
CA ALA A 75 -1.69 10.99 11.12
C ALA A 75 -1.69 12.43 11.64
N ILE A 76 -2.83 13.09 11.43
CA ILE A 76 -3.02 14.51 11.74
C ILE A 76 -3.48 14.72 13.18
N ALA A 77 -3.82 13.65 13.90
CA ALA A 77 -4.19 13.74 15.30
C ALA A 77 -3.02 14.32 16.11
N LYS A 78 -3.32 15.37 16.89
CA LYS A 78 -2.32 16.12 17.67
C LYS A 78 -1.40 15.21 18.50
N PRO A 79 -1.88 14.17 19.22
CA PRO A 79 -1.00 13.31 20.02
C PRO A 79 0.05 12.59 19.19
N ILE A 80 -0.35 12.02 18.05
CA ILE A 80 0.54 11.28 17.14
C ILE A 80 1.54 12.24 16.51
N HIS A 81 1.07 13.40 16.03
CA HIS A 81 1.94 14.42 15.46
C HIS A 81 3.04 14.87 16.44
N HIS A 82 2.69 15.16 17.70
CA HIS A 82 3.65 15.56 18.72
C HIS A 82 4.62 14.43 19.07
N PHE A 83 4.12 13.20 19.18
CA PHE A 83 4.95 12.03 19.42
C PHE A 83 5.99 11.82 18.31
N LEU A 84 5.55 11.82 17.05
CA LEU A 84 6.42 11.65 15.89
C LEU A 84 7.47 12.77 15.80
N LYS A 85 7.06 14.03 16.04
CA LYS A 85 8.01 15.15 16.06
C LYS A 85 9.05 15.03 17.18
N LYS A 86 8.64 14.54 18.35
CA LYS A 86 9.55 14.32 19.49
C LYS A 86 10.58 13.23 19.18
N ILE A 87 10.16 12.09 18.66
CA ILE A 87 11.08 10.98 18.35
C ILE A 87 11.97 11.29 17.14
N ALA A 88 11.51 12.14 16.21
CA ALA A 88 12.31 12.59 15.07
C ALA A 88 13.57 13.38 15.47
N GLN A 89 13.64 13.87 16.71
CA GLN A 89 14.82 14.54 17.27
C GLN A 89 15.90 13.56 17.77
N LEU A 90 15.66 12.25 17.75
CA LEU A 90 16.64 11.27 18.24
C LEU A 90 17.89 11.14 17.35
N PRO A 91 17.80 11.07 16.01
CA PRO A 91 18.96 10.92 15.14
C PRO A 91 19.97 12.08 15.27
N GLN A 92 21.26 11.76 15.28
CA GLN A 92 22.36 12.73 15.44
C GLN A 92 23.28 12.80 14.21
N ASN A 93 23.01 12.03 13.16
CA ASN A 93 23.72 12.07 11.89
C ASN A 93 22.86 11.49 10.76
N ASN A 94 23.28 11.65 9.50
CA ASN A 94 22.52 11.22 8.33
C ASN A 94 22.24 9.70 8.31
N LEU A 95 23.22 8.88 8.69
CA LEU A 95 23.04 7.42 8.74
C LEU A 95 21.97 7.03 9.75
N GLN A 96 22.03 7.58 10.96
CA GLN A 96 21.00 7.36 11.99
C GLN A 96 19.64 7.85 11.52
N ALA A 97 19.57 9.00 10.84
CA ALA A 97 18.31 9.57 10.36
C ALA A 97 17.59 8.62 9.39
N VAL A 98 18.34 8.08 8.43
CA VAL A 98 17.83 7.18 7.40
C VAL A 98 17.47 5.81 8.00
N LEU A 99 18.35 5.21 8.81
CA LEU A 99 18.08 3.92 9.47
C LEU A 99 16.91 4.01 10.45
N PHE A 100 16.86 5.06 11.27
CA PHE A 100 15.78 5.29 12.23
C PHE A 100 14.43 5.41 11.51
N THR A 101 14.39 6.19 10.43
CA THR A 101 13.20 6.33 9.60
C THR A 101 12.80 4.98 9.01
N GLY A 102 13.71 4.28 8.33
CA GLY A 102 13.41 2.99 7.69
C GLY A 102 12.96 1.91 8.66
N LEU A 103 13.61 1.78 9.82
CA LEU A 103 13.25 0.78 10.83
C LEU A 103 11.85 1.03 11.40
N LEU A 104 11.56 2.27 11.83
CA LEU A 104 10.25 2.57 12.41
C LEU A 104 9.11 2.44 11.39
N THR A 105 9.35 2.76 10.12
CA THR A 105 8.32 2.60 9.08
C THR A 105 8.10 1.15 8.72
N MET A 106 9.15 0.33 8.68
CA MET A 106 9.02 -1.13 8.55
C MET A 106 8.22 -1.73 9.70
N VAL A 107 8.54 -1.38 10.95
CA VAL A 107 7.76 -1.85 12.11
C VAL A 107 6.31 -1.40 12.01
N ALA A 108 6.06 -0.12 11.70
CA ALA A 108 4.72 0.40 11.53
C ALA A 108 3.95 -0.36 10.43
N GLY A 109 4.58 -0.61 9.28
CA GLY A 109 4.01 -1.35 8.15
C GLY A 109 3.70 -2.82 8.47
N LEU A 110 4.55 -3.48 9.27
CA LEU A 110 4.33 -4.86 9.72
C LEU A 110 3.16 -4.97 10.70
N LEU A 111 2.91 -3.94 11.50
CA LEU A 111 1.73 -3.88 12.36
C LEU A 111 0.48 -3.55 11.55
N ASN A 112 0.57 -2.54 10.68
CA ASN A 112 -0.51 -2.12 9.81
C ASN A 112 0.04 -1.36 8.59
N TRP A 113 -0.31 -1.80 7.38
CA TRP A 113 0.13 -1.16 6.15
C TRP A 113 -0.26 0.33 6.05
N GLY A 114 -1.42 0.71 6.60
CA GLY A 114 -1.86 2.10 6.68
C GLY A 114 -0.95 2.95 7.57
N PHE A 115 -0.45 2.40 8.67
CA PHE A 115 0.56 3.08 9.49
C PHE A 115 1.88 3.22 8.74
N GLY A 116 2.33 2.18 8.03
CA GLY A 116 3.52 2.21 7.19
C GLY A 116 3.52 3.39 6.19
N LEU A 117 2.41 3.60 5.47
CA LEU A 117 2.26 4.75 4.56
C LEU A 117 2.38 6.09 5.28
N ILE A 118 1.64 6.23 6.37
CA ILE A 118 1.30 7.52 6.93
C ILE A 118 2.38 7.99 7.91
N VAL A 119 2.77 7.10 8.83
CA VAL A 119 3.88 7.34 9.75
C VAL A 119 5.15 7.55 8.94
N GLY A 120 5.35 6.81 7.84
CA GLY A 120 6.55 6.96 7.02
C GLY A 120 6.71 8.29 6.34
N ALA A 121 5.64 8.82 5.72
CA ALA A 121 5.68 10.15 5.12
C ALA A 121 5.94 11.25 6.17
N LEU A 122 5.26 11.18 7.33
CA LEU A 122 5.43 12.17 8.40
C LEU A 122 6.79 12.09 9.06
N LEU A 123 7.26 10.87 9.38
CA LEU A 123 8.52 10.66 10.07
C LEU A 123 9.69 11.10 9.21
N ALA A 124 9.72 10.74 7.91
CA ALA A 124 10.76 11.20 6.99
C ALA A 124 10.85 12.73 6.94
N ARG A 125 9.69 13.41 6.89
CA ARG A 125 9.63 14.88 6.92
C ARG A 125 10.12 15.44 8.26
N PHE A 126 9.65 14.92 9.39
CA PHE A 126 10.05 15.45 10.70
C PHE A 126 11.51 15.20 11.01
N VAL A 127 12.05 14.03 10.62
CA VAL A 127 13.48 13.74 10.75
C VAL A 127 14.28 14.70 9.90
N HIS A 128 13.90 14.94 8.64
CA HIS A 128 14.58 15.92 7.79
C HIS A 128 14.62 17.31 8.43
N LEU A 129 13.48 17.81 8.92
CA LEU A 129 13.39 19.11 9.61
C LEU A 129 14.22 19.14 10.90
N ALA A 130 14.20 18.08 11.70
CA ALA A 130 15.01 17.97 12.91
C ALA A 130 16.52 17.97 12.63
N MET A 131 16.94 17.42 11.49
CA MET A 131 18.33 17.46 11.06
C MET A 131 18.74 18.87 10.61
N GLU A 132 17.87 19.58 9.89
CA GLU A 132 18.08 21.00 9.54
C GLU A 132 18.18 21.89 10.78
N GLU A 133 17.30 21.72 11.77
CA GLU A 133 17.33 22.45 13.05
C GLU A 133 18.67 22.26 13.80
N LYS A 134 19.33 21.10 13.62
CA LYS A 134 20.63 20.78 14.20
C LYS A 134 21.82 21.20 13.32
N ASN A 135 21.58 21.84 12.17
CA ASN A 135 22.60 22.14 11.15
C ASN A 135 23.33 20.88 10.62
N ILE A 136 22.64 19.74 10.57
CA ILE A 136 23.18 18.49 10.01
C ILE A 136 22.55 18.24 8.64
N SER A 137 23.40 18.13 7.60
CA SER A 137 22.92 17.80 6.27
C SER A 137 22.27 16.41 6.24
N SER A 138 21.09 16.32 5.62
CA SER A 138 20.38 15.06 5.40
C SER A 138 19.95 14.93 3.94
N ASN A 139 19.97 13.70 3.43
CA ASN A 139 19.50 13.42 2.07
C ASN A 139 17.98 13.21 2.06
N ALA A 140 17.23 14.26 1.71
CA ALA A 140 15.77 14.23 1.71
C ALA A 140 15.16 13.13 0.80
N PRO A 141 15.64 12.91 -0.45
CA PRO A 141 15.21 11.77 -1.25
C PRO A 141 15.42 10.41 -0.58
N LEU A 142 16.56 10.21 0.09
CA LEU A 142 16.86 8.96 0.79
C LEU A 142 15.98 8.77 2.04
N LEU A 143 15.75 9.84 2.81
CA LEU A 143 14.79 9.83 3.93
C LEU A 143 13.37 9.50 3.46
N ALA A 144 12.92 10.09 2.35
CA ALA A 144 11.62 9.80 1.77
C ALA A 144 11.52 8.33 1.32
N SER A 145 12.59 7.81 0.71
CA SER A 145 12.67 6.40 0.30
C SER A 145 12.65 5.45 1.51
N ALA A 146 13.41 5.76 2.56
CA ALA A 146 13.38 5.03 3.83
C ALA A 146 11.99 5.11 4.49
N GLY A 147 11.32 6.25 4.36
CA GLY A 147 9.94 6.45 4.77
C GLY A 147 8.97 5.43 4.14
N TYR A 148 9.25 5.00 2.92
CA TYR A 148 8.39 4.08 2.16
C TYR A 148 8.65 2.60 2.47
N LEU A 149 9.70 2.25 3.22
CA LEU A 149 10.05 0.84 3.48
C LEU A 149 8.98 0.07 4.26
N GLY A 150 8.11 0.76 5.01
CA GLY A 150 6.90 0.14 5.56
C GLY A 150 6.05 -0.57 4.51
N MET A 151 5.93 0.02 3.32
CA MET A 151 5.21 -0.55 2.19
C MET A 151 5.99 -1.61 1.41
N ALA A 152 7.28 -1.76 1.68
CA ALA A 152 8.06 -2.84 1.12
C ALA A 152 7.89 -4.15 1.91
N VAL A 153 7.59 -4.07 3.22
CA VAL A 153 7.55 -5.26 4.11
C VAL A 153 6.15 -5.66 4.59
N TRP A 154 5.14 -4.78 4.51
CA TRP A 154 3.84 -4.97 5.14
C TRP A 154 3.10 -6.27 4.79
N HIS A 155 3.33 -6.83 3.60
CA HIS A 155 2.68 -8.07 3.16
C HIS A 155 2.99 -9.26 4.07
N GLY A 156 4.18 -9.27 4.68
CA GLY A 156 4.57 -10.29 5.66
C GLY A 156 4.08 -10.03 7.08
N GLY A 157 3.38 -8.90 7.30
CA GLY A 157 2.91 -8.46 8.62
C GLY A 157 1.48 -8.87 8.95
N LEU A 158 0.99 -8.32 10.06
CA LEU A 158 -0.33 -8.60 10.64
C LEU A 158 -1.49 -8.13 9.78
N SER A 159 -1.26 -7.15 8.89
CA SER A 159 -2.27 -6.58 8.01
C SER A 159 -2.16 -7.07 6.57
N GLY A 160 -1.48 -8.19 6.30
CA GLY A 160 -1.37 -8.77 4.96
C GLY A 160 -2.75 -9.18 4.43
N SER A 161 -3.24 -8.49 3.40
CA SER A 161 -4.63 -8.69 2.94
C SER A 161 -4.91 -10.11 2.47
N ALA A 162 -3.97 -10.72 1.75
CA ALA A 162 -4.13 -12.09 1.25
C ALA A 162 -4.12 -13.12 2.39
N THR A 163 -3.19 -13.00 3.34
CA THR A 163 -3.03 -13.93 4.47
C THR A 163 -4.21 -13.85 5.44
N LEU A 164 -4.70 -12.65 5.72
CA LEU A 164 -5.92 -12.46 6.50
C LEU A 164 -7.16 -13.01 5.79
N LYS A 165 -7.25 -12.81 4.46
CA LYS A 165 -8.44 -13.26 3.70
C LYS A 165 -8.57 -14.77 3.68
N VAL A 166 -7.48 -15.50 3.47
CA VAL A 166 -7.51 -16.99 3.48
C VAL A 166 -7.72 -17.58 4.86
N ALA A 167 -7.55 -16.79 5.93
CA ALA A 167 -7.83 -17.20 7.30
C ALA A 167 -9.32 -17.09 7.68
N GLU A 168 -10.16 -16.44 6.86
CA GLU A 168 -11.60 -16.33 7.13
C GLU A 168 -12.33 -17.67 6.83
N PRO A 169 -13.23 -18.16 7.69
CA PRO A 169 -13.87 -19.48 7.52
C PRO A 169 -14.76 -19.64 6.27
N ASN A 170 -15.07 -18.55 5.54
CA ASN A 170 -15.94 -18.57 4.36
C ASN A 170 -15.42 -17.68 3.21
N HIS A 171 -14.10 -17.56 3.06
CA HIS A 171 -13.56 -16.80 1.92
C HIS A 171 -13.92 -17.45 0.58
N PHE A 172 -13.88 -16.67 -0.50
CA PHE A 172 -14.31 -17.07 -1.85
C PHE A 172 -13.56 -18.29 -2.45
N LEU A 173 -12.40 -18.67 -1.89
CA LEU A 173 -11.60 -19.83 -2.31
C LEU A 173 -11.69 -21.01 -1.34
N ALA A 174 -12.47 -20.91 -0.25
CA ALA A 174 -12.47 -21.92 0.82
C ALA A 174 -12.83 -23.32 0.31
N LYS A 175 -13.66 -23.43 -0.73
CA LYS A 175 -13.99 -24.72 -1.38
C LYS A 175 -12.80 -25.37 -2.09
N ASN A 176 -11.84 -24.59 -2.56
CA ASN A 176 -10.70 -25.07 -3.33
C ASN A 176 -9.46 -25.32 -2.47
N ILE A 177 -9.22 -24.46 -1.47
CA ILE A 177 -7.99 -24.49 -0.67
C ILE A 177 -8.22 -24.71 0.83
N GLY A 178 -9.47 -24.81 1.27
CA GLY A 178 -9.83 -24.80 2.69
C GLY A 178 -9.57 -23.44 3.34
N GLN A 179 -9.73 -23.36 4.66
CA GLN A 179 -9.32 -22.21 5.46
C GLN A 179 -7.85 -22.39 5.88
N ILE A 180 -7.02 -21.37 5.66
CA ILE A 180 -5.59 -21.39 6.02
C ILE A 180 -5.36 -20.39 7.15
N SER A 181 -5.12 -20.89 8.36
CA SER A 181 -4.92 -20.05 9.56
C SER A 181 -3.68 -19.14 9.46
N VAL A 182 -3.64 -18.10 10.31
CA VAL A 182 -2.50 -17.17 10.42
C VAL A 182 -1.20 -17.86 10.84
N ASP A 183 -1.28 -18.95 11.60
CA ASP A 183 -0.11 -19.76 12.00
C ASP A 183 0.61 -20.40 10.82
N GLN A 184 -0.14 -20.72 9.77
CA GLN A 184 0.39 -21.32 8.53
C GLN A 184 0.79 -20.27 7.49
N THR A 185 0.47 -18.99 7.71
CA THR A 185 0.75 -17.89 6.79
C THR A 185 1.66 -16.85 7.44
N ILE A 186 1.09 -15.90 8.19
CA ILE A 186 1.80 -14.78 8.82
C ILE A 186 2.89 -15.28 9.77
N PHE A 187 2.58 -16.25 10.63
CA PHE A 187 3.53 -16.79 11.61
C PHE A 187 4.28 -18.03 11.11
N SER A 188 4.15 -18.36 9.82
CA SER A 188 4.94 -19.43 9.23
C SER A 188 6.43 -19.06 9.22
N ILE A 189 7.29 -20.06 9.42
CA ILE A 189 8.75 -19.84 9.41
C ILE A 189 9.24 -19.25 8.08
N GLY A 190 8.61 -19.62 6.96
CA GLY A 190 8.92 -19.10 5.64
C GLY A 190 8.63 -17.60 5.52
N ASN A 191 7.44 -17.17 5.98
CA ASN A 191 7.07 -15.76 5.96
C ASN A 191 7.94 -14.93 6.92
N LEU A 192 8.16 -15.42 8.14
CA LEU A 192 8.99 -14.73 9.13
C LEU A 192 10.44 -14.59 8.64
N GLY A 193 11.00 -15.66 8.07
CA GLY A 193 12.33 -15.67 7.47
C GLY A 193 12.46 -14.69 6.31
N MET A 194 11.50 -14.67 5.39
CA MET A 194 11.49 -13.75 4.25
C MET A 194 11.33 -12.29 4.70
N THR A 195 10.43 -12.03 5.64
CA THR A 195 10.16 -10.69 6.17
C THR A 195 11.40 -10.13 6.88
N LEU A 196 12.04 -10.94 7.74
CA LEU A 196 13.27 -10.57 8.41
C LEU A 196 14.40 -10.36 7.40
N GLY A 197 14.54 -11.26 6.42
CA GLY A 197 15.52 -11.15 5.34
C GLY A 197 15.38 -9.85 4.55
N LEU A 198 14.16 -9.49 4.16
CA LEU A 198 13.87 -8.21 3.48
C LEU A 198 14.22 -7.02 4.36
N ALA A 199 13.81 -7.02 5.63
CA ALA A 199 14.13 -5.94 6.56
C ALA A 199 15.65 -5.76 6.71
N LEU A 200 16.40 -6.87 6.84
CA LEU A 200 17.87 -6.84 6.91
C LEU A 200 18.49 -6.32 5.62
N VAL A 201 18.03 -6.77 4.46
CA VAL A 201 18.52 -6.27 3.16
C VAL A 201 18.32 -4.77 3.05
N PHE A 202 17.14 -4.26 3.42
CA PHE A 202 16.89 -2.82 3.41
C PHE A 202 17.81 -2.08 4.39
N CYS A 203 17.98 -2.58 5.61
CA CYS A 203 18.92 -1.98 6.56
C CYS A 203 20.34 -1.92 6.01
N VAL A 204 20.83 -2.98 5.38
CA VAL A 204 22.16 -3.00 4.76
C VAL A 204 22.24 -1.98 3.63
N VAL A 205 21.26 -1.95 2.73
CA VAL A 205 21.22 -1.00 1.61
C VAL A 205 21.20 0.45 2.08
N LEU A 206 20.55 0.76 3.21
CA LEU A 206 20.55 2.11 3.79
C LEU A 206 21.89 2.53 4.40
N VAL A 207 22.78 1.57 4.70
CA VAL A 207 24.12 1.82 5.27
C VAL A 207 25.18 2.03 4.18
N LEU A 208 24.96 1.45 3.00
CA LEU A 208 25.84 1.56 1.83
C LEU A 208 25.69 2.94 1.15
#